data_AF-S9UVM5-F1
#
_entry.id   AF-S9UVM5-F1
#
_cell.length_a   1.000
_cell.length_b   1.000
_cell.length_c   1.000
_cell.angle_alpha   90.00
_cell.angle_beta   90.00
_cell.angle_gamma   90.00
#
_symmetry.space_group_name_H-M   'P 1'
#
loop_
_entity.id
_entity.type
_entity.pdbx_description
1 polymer ?
#
loop_
_entity_poly.entity_id
_entity_poly.type
_entity_poly.pdbx_seq_one_letter_code
_entity_poly.pdbx_strand_id
1 'polypeptide(L)'
;MPTFMKWLFRCRMGSPNVFEDRRAEIAQRRRCDTGAVTDEEVIEHFMASAAAEGGMVYRYLQQGQMAALIGRSLFVHGGVTWQNVGYCPYPFSAAAAYSATALLPGTMHASAPEWVAALNRLTREGFEEWVAHPHRAPDGSRTGGEYLRSFAYRYTPVLYSVMVNSPINPTTLCPIDREAGQYLFDNGIDTVCCGHQPTGDSPTLVATEQGGFVIVADNSYCAADNSRGQAVAEVLLEQDARRPDRRVQVHIRGSHADGRPFEYSVPPKGDRIAPLLGRPLPDGWWTKMPSADRTHIVCHKTTNRFFSIQYKELPVEAVEQYLRHREGGPNG
;
A
#
# COMPACT_ATOMS: atom_id res chain seq x y z
N MET A 1 -5.25 27.97 -18.89
CA MET A 1 -5.26 26.53 -18.54
C MET A 1 -3.94 26.02 -17.98
N PRO A 2 -2.75 26.35 -18.54
CA PRO A 2 -1.47 25.83 -18.05
C PRO A 2 -1.16 26.13 -16.58
N THR A 3 -1.49 27.35 -16.15
CA THR A 3 -1.37 27.79 -14.75
C THR A 3 -2.23 26.97 -13.79
N PHE A 4 -3.41 26.51 -14.21
CA PHE A 4 -4.28 25.68 -13.37
C PHE A 4 -3.73 24.27 -13.20
N MET A 5 -3.24 23.62 -14.26
CA MET A 5 -2.68 22.27 -14.15
C MET A 5 -1.38 22.24 -13.33
N LYS A 6 -0.50 23.23 -13.54
CA LYS A 6 0.69 23.43 -12.69
C LYS A 6 0.32 23.65 -11.22
N TRP A 7 -0.72 24.46 -10.96
CA TRP A 7 -1.26 24.65 -9.60
C TRP A 7 -1.84 23.35 -9.02
N LEU A 8 -2.61 22.58 -9.80
CA LEU A 8 -3.23 21.32 -9.37
C LEU A 8 -2.15 20.33 -8.91
N PHE A 9 -1.10 20.15 -9.72
CA PHE A 9 -0.01 19.24 -9.37
C PHE A 9 0.74 19.68 -8.12
N ARG A 10 1.08 20.96 -8.02
CA ARG A 10 1.80 21.52 -6.86
C ARG A 10 0.97 21.49 -5.58
N CYS A 11 -0.28 21.96 -5.64
CA CYS A 11 -1.06 22.29 -4.45
C CYS A 11 -2.07 21.21 -4.05
N ARG A 12 -2.46 20.30 -4.96
CA ARG A 12 -3.46 19.24 -4.68
C ARG A 12 -2.89 17.84 -4.77
N MET A 13 -1.94 17.59 -5.68
CA MET A 13 -1.39 16.24 -5.90
C MET A 13 -0.01 16.00 -5.26
N GLY A 14 0.63 17.03 -4.72
CA GLY A 14 1.95 16.91 -4.09
C GLY A 14 3.08 16.57 -5.07
N SER A 15 2.89 16.83 -6.36
CA SER A 15 3.80 16.46 -7.45
C SER A 15 4.27 17.69 -8.22
N PRO A 16 4.99 18.64 -7.58
CA PRO A 16 5.25 19.97 -8.15
C PRO A 16 6.04 19.96 -9.46
N ASN A 17 6.84 18.92 -9.72
CA ASN A 17 7.72 18.84 -10.88
C ASN A 17 7.10 18.10 -12.07
N VAL A 18 5.96 17.42 -11.89
CA VAL A 18 5.44 16.46 -12.88
C VAL A 18 5.16 17.09 -14.24
N PHE A 19 4.83 18.38 -14.28
CA PHE A 19 4.62 19.12 -15.52
C PHE A 19 5.92 19.28 -16.32
N GLU A 20 7.01 19.62 -15.64
CA GLU A 20 8.32 19.81 -16.28
C GLU A 20 8.99 18.46 -16.56
N ASP A 21 8.78 17.45 -15.72
CA ASP A 21 9.19 16.07 -15.99
C ASP A 21 8.54 15.54 -17.28
N ARG A 22 7.24 15.83 -17.48
CA ARG A 22 6.53 15.50 -18.71
C ARG A 22 7.09 16.26 -19.92
N ARG A 23 7.45 17.53 -19.77
CA ARG A 23 8.09 18.31 -20.83
C ARG A 23 9.42 17.67 -21.26
N ALA A 24 10.24 17.29 -20.28
CA ALA A 24 11.52 16.62 -20.52
C ALA A 24 11.32 15.28 -21.25
N GLU A 25 10.33 14.48 -20.84
CA GLU A 25 9.97 13.23 -21.52
C GLU A 25 9.60 13.45 -23.00
N ILE A 26 8.76 14.45 -23.30
CA ILE A 26 8.35 14.78 -24.67
C ILE A 26 9.55 15.22 -25.50
N ALA A 27 10.37 16.14 -24.97
CA ALA A 27 11.56 16.64 -25.63
C ALA A 27 12.55 15.51 -25.96
N GLN A 28 12.78 14.60 -25.00
CA GLN A 28 13.62 13.42 -25.18
C GLN A 28 13.10 12.50 -26.29
N ARG A 29 11.79 12.20 -26.31
CA ARG A 29 11.18 11.36 -27.36
C ARG A 29 11.30 11.99 -28.75
N ARG A 30 11.18 13.30 -28.84
CA ARG A 30 11.30 14.07 -30.09
C ARG A 30 12.75 14.40 -30.47
N ARG A 31 13.70 14.16 -29.57
CA ARG A 31 15.12 14.54 -29.71
C ARG A 31 15.29 16.04 -29.96
N CYS A 32 14.56 16.87 -29.21
CA CYS A 32 14.66 18.33 -29.26
C CYS A 32 14.94 18.91 -27.86
N ASP A 33 15.24 20.20 -27.80
CA ASP A 33 15.38 20.91 -26.53
C ASP A 33 14.04 21.02 -25.80
N THR A 34 14.11 21.02 -24.46
CA THR A 34 12.91 21.17 -23.61
C THR A 34 12.19 22.50 -23.85
N GLY A 35 12.92 23.57 -24.15
CA GLY A 35 12.34 24.87 -24.48
C GLY A 35 11.53 24.90 -25.77
N ALA A 36 11.67 23.90 -26.64
CA ALA A 36 10.89 23.77 -27.87
C ALA A 36 9.51 23.12 -27.64
N VAL A 37 9.27 22.52 -26.46
CA VAL A 37 7.99 21.90 -26.10
C VAL A 37 7.15 22.95 -25.36
N THR A 38 5.93 23.23 -25.83
CA THR A 38 5.06 24.24 -25.22
C THR A 38 4.28 23.71 -24.01
N ASP A 39 3.69 24.60 -23.22
CA ASP A 39 2.78 24.22 -22.13
C ASP A 39 1.53 23.49 -22.67
N GLU A 40 1.02 23.93 -23.82
CA GLU A 40 -0.14 23.33 -24.50
C GLU A 40 0.14 21.89 -24.89
N GLU A 41 1.32 21.60 -25.44
CA GLU A 41 1.73 20.24 -25.82
C GLU A 41 1.84 19.31 -24.61
N VAL A 42 2.32 19.82 -23.48
CA VAL A 42 2.38 19.05 -22.22
C VAL A 42 0.97 18.69 -21.75
N ILE A 43 0.03 19.65 -21.80
CA ILE A 43 -1.37 19.41 -21.42
C ILE A 43 -2.01 18.39 -22.36
N GLU A 44 -1.84 18.55 -23.67
CA GLU A 44 -2.33 17.61 -24.67
C GLU A 44 -1.80 16.20 -24.40
N HIS A 45 -0.52 16.05 -24.07
CA HIS A 45 0.06 14.75 -23.75
C HIS A 45 -0.53 14.14 -22.45
N PHE A 46 -0.79 14.94 -21.41
CA PHE A 46 -1.48 14.46 -20.22
C PHE A 46 -2.90 13.99 -20.55
N MET A 47 -3.66 14.78 -21.30
CA MET A 47 -5.04 14.44 -21.67
C MET A 47 -5.10 13.21 -22.58
N ALA A 48 -4.18 13.10 -23.55
CA ALA A 48 -4.05 11.92 -24.40
C ALA A 48 -3.64 10.66 -23.62
N SER A 49 -2.88 10.82 -22.53
CA SER A 49 -2.50 9.68 -21.68
C SER A 49 -3.63 9.24 -20.74
N ALA A 50 -4.34 10.20 -20.15
CA ALA A 50 -5.28 9.98 -19.05
C ALA A 50 -6.75 9.86 -19.46
N ALA A 51 -7.21 10.69 -20.40
CA ALA A 51 -8.63 10.81 -20.73
C ALA A 51 -8.98 10.24 -22.10
N ALA A 52 -8.03 10.18 -23.04
CA ALA A 52 -8.29 9.59 -24.35
C ALA A 52 -8.44 8.06 -24.23
N GLU A 53 -9.44 7.52 -24.93
CA GLU A 53 -9.62 6.08 -25.06
C GLU A 53 -8.34 5.43 -25.61
N GLY A 54 -7.87 4.37 -24.95
CA GLY A 54 -6.61 3.71 -25.29
C GLY A 54 -5.33 4.41 -24.80
N GLY A 55 -5.44 5.59 -24.17
CA GLY A 55 -4.33 6.26 -23.48
C GLY A 55 -3.68 5.35 -22.43
N MET A 56 -2.40 5.59 -22.10
CA MET A 56 -1.67 4.66 -21.22
C MET A 56 -2.27 4.58 -19.80
N VAL A 57 -2.70 5.70 -19.23
CA VAL A 57 -3.33 5.74 -17.91
C VAL A 57 -4.77 5.23 -18.00
N TYR A 58 -5.48 5.54 -19.10
CA TYR A 58 -6.78 4.93 -19.39
C TYR A 58 -6.71 3.40 -19.36
N ARG A 59 -5.78 2.81 -20.12
CA ARG A 59 -5.57 1.35 -20.16
C ARG A 59 -5.11 0.79 -18.82
N TYR A 60 -4.25 1.51 -18.12
CA TYR A 60 -3.82 1.12 -16.76
C TYR A 60 -5.02 1.03 -15.81
N LEU A 61 -5.90 2.04 -15.80
CA LEU A 61 -7.10 2.03 -14.97
C LEU A 61 -8.10 0.94 -15.41
N GLN A 62 -8.27 0.74 -16.71
CA GLN A 62 -9.14 -0.30 -17.27
C GLN A 62 -8.70 -1.72 -16.86
N GLN A 63 -7.40 -1.97 -16.81
CA GLN A 63 -6.82 -3.25 -16.41
C GLN A 63 -6.54 -3.34 -14.89
N GLY A 64 -6.75 -2.24 -14.17
CA GLY A 64 -6.45 -2.13 -12.76
C GLY A 64 -7.32 -3.04 -11.91
N GLN A 65 -6.71 -3.67 -10.92
CA GLN A 65 -7.39 -4.44 -9.88
C GLN A 65 -7.23 -3.72 -8.55
N MET A 66 -8.32 -3.64 -7.78
CA MET A 66 -8.30 -3.05 -6.43
C MET A 66 -7.67 -4.01 -5.42
N ALA A 67 -7.84 -5.31 -5.66
CA ALA A 67 -7.19 -6.38 -4.92
C ALA A 67 -6.86 -7.55 -5.86
N ALA A 68 -5.82 -8.32 -5.53
CA ALA A 68 -5.52 -9.57 -6.21
C ALA A 68 -5.21 -10.65 -5.17
N LEU A 69 -5.71 -11.86 -5.40
CA LEU A 69 -5.40 -13.04 -4.58
C LEU A 69 -4.64 -14.02 -5.46
N ILE A 70 -3.37 -14.28 -5.13
CA ILE A 70 -2.48 -15.17 -5.88
C ILE A 70 -1.94 -16.20 -4.90
N GLY A 71 -2.37 -17.45 -5.05
CA GLY A 71 -2.09 -18.48 -4.05
C GLY A 71 -2.62 -18.07 -2.68
N ARG A 72 -1.74 -18.03 -1.68
CA ARG A 72 -2.04 -17.62 -0.30
C ARG A 72 -1.65 -16.16 0.00
N SER A 73 -1.36 -15.38 -1.05
CA SER A 73 -0.95 -13.98 -0.98
C SER A 73 -2.05 -13.03 -1.44
N LEU A 74 -2.43 -12.08 -0.59
CA LEU A 74 -3.35 -11.00 -0.91
C LEU A 74 -2.56 -9.73 -1.26
N PHE A 75 -2.89 -9.08 -2.36
CA PHE A 75 -2.34 -7.80 -2.78
C PHE A 75 -3.42 -6.74 -2.70
N VAL A 76 -3.16 -5.66 -1.96
CA VAL A 76 -4.03 -4.47 -1.85
C VAL A 76 -3.16 -3.22 -1.83
N HIS A 77 -3.67 -2.06 -2.27
CA HIS A 77 -2.82 -0.85 -2.32
C HIS A 77 -2.47 -0.30 -0.93
N GLY A 78 -3.45 -0.21 -0.02
CA GLY A 78 -3.26 0.37 1.31
C GLY A 78 -3.01 -0.66 2.40
N GLY A 79 -4.04 -1.42 2.75
CA GLY A 79 -3.98 -2.36 3.86
C GLY A 79 -5.34 -2.88 4.27
N VAL A 80 -5.33 -3.89 5.15
CA VAL A 80 -6.52 -4.51 5.70
C VAL A 80 -6.66 -4.21 7.19
N THR A 81 -7.89 -3.98 7.62
CA THR A 81 -8.29 -3.68 9.00
C THR A 81 -9.56 -4.46 9.31
N TRP A 82 -9.95 -4.51 10.58
CA TRP A 82 -11.23 -5.13 10.97
C TRP A 82 -12.45 -4.51 10.26
N GLN A 83 -12.35 -3.26 9.77
CA GLN A 83 -13.44 -2.52 9.15
C GLN A 83 -13.60 -2.78 7.65
N ASN A 84 -12.53 -3.16 6.95
CA ASN A 84 -12.54 -3.32 5.51
C ASN A 84 -12.41 -4.77 5.04
N VAL A 85 -11.90 -5.65 5.90
CA VAL A 85 -11.62 -7.03 5.53
C VAL A 85 -12.92 -7.79 5.23
N GLY A 86 -13.00 -8.42 4.04
CA GLY A 86 -14.21 -9.09 3.57
C GLY A 86 -15.37 -8.15 3.19
N TYR A 87 -15.23 -6.84 3.35
CA TYR A 87 -16.29 -5.88 3.10
C TYR A 87 -16.19 -5.23 1.72
N CYS A 88 -17.31 -5.14 0.99
CA CYS A 88 -17.40 -4.39 -0.27
C CYS A 88 -18.59 -3.42 -0.21
N PRO A 89 -18.39 -2.10 -0.33
CA PRO A 89 -19.49 -1.15 -0.38
C PRO A 89 -20.26 -1.24 -1.71
N TYR A 90 -21.54 -0.88 -1.68
CA TYR A 90 -22.27 -0.55 -2.91
C TYR A 90 -21.79 0.81 -3.45
N PRO A 91 -21.98 1.13 -4.75
CA PRO A 91 -21.64 2.45 -5.28
C PRO A 91 -22.25 3.59 -4.47
N PHE A 92 -21.47 4.64 -4.20
CA PHE A 92 -21.84 5.75 -3.32
C PHE A 92 -21.35 7.10 -3.86
N SER A 93 -22.03 8.20 -3.51
CA SER A 93 -21.56 9.55 -3.87
C SER A 93 -20.45 10.04 -2.95
N ALA A 94 -19.68 11.03 -3.40
CA ALA A 94 -18.66 11.67 -2.56
C ALA A 94 -19.27 12.30 -1.30
N ALA A 95 -20.50 12.82 -1.40
CA ALA A 95 -21.24 13.37 -0.26
C ALA A 95 -21.61 12.30 0.78
N ALA A 96 -22.03 11.11 0.31
CA ALA A 96 -22.32 9.99 1.19
C ALA A 96 -21.06 9.52 1.92
N ALA A 97 -19.92 9.41 1.21
CA ALA A 97 -18.64 9.12 1.85
C ALA A 97 -18.30 10.17 2.91
N TYR A 98 -18.36 11.46 2.56
CA TYR A 98 -17.95 12.57 3.45
C TYR A 98 -18.76 12.65 4.74
N SER A 99 -20.06 12.32 4.69
CA SER A 99 -20.97 12.40 5.82
C SER A 99 -21.08 11.10 6.63
N ALA A 100 -20.47 10.01 6.17
CA ALA A 100 -20.57 8.71 6.81
C ALA A 100 -19.85 8.69 8.17
N THR A 101 -20.60 8.43 9.24
CA THR A 101 -20.07 8.17 10.59
C THR A 101 -19.90 6.68 10.90
N ALA A 102 -20.33 5.81 9.96
CA ALA A 102 -20.27 4.37 10.02
C ALA A 102 -19.91 3.80 8.63
N LEU A 103 -19.80 2.48 8.53
CA LEU A 103 -19.69 1.82 7.23
C LEU A 103 -20.90 2.21 6.36
N LEU A 104 -20.63 2.51 5.09
CA LEU A 104 -21.70 2.69 4.11
C LEU A 104 -22.47 1.36 3.93
N PRO A 105 -23.62 1.37 3.22
CA PRO A 105 -24.25 0.13 2.80
C PRO A 105 -23.33 -0.69 1.88
N GLY A 106 -23.31 -2.00 2.08
CA GLY A 106 -22.49 -2.92 1.31
C GLY A 106 -22.74 -4.38 1.70
N THR A 107 -21.83 -5.24 1.27
CA THR A 107 -21.89 -6.69 1.49
C THR A 107 -20.64 -7.15 2.23
N MET A 108 -20.84 -8.01 3.23
CA MET A 108 -19.77 -8.80 3.85
C MET A 108 -19.66 -10.14 3.13
N HIS A 109 -18.45 -10.48 2.71
CA HIS A 109 -18.11 -11.72 2.04
C HIS A 109 -17.24 -12.57 2.97
N ALA A 110 -17.74 -13.74 3.38
CA ALA A 110 -16.96 -14.68 4.18
C ALA A 110 -15.74 -15.24 3.42
N SER A 111 -15.87 -15.36 2.08
CA SER A 111 -14.85 -15.87 1.16
C SER A 111 -14.01 -14.73 0.59
N ALA A 112 -12.69 -14.79 0.77
CA ALA A 112 -11.75 -13.82 0.23
C ALA A 112 -11.71 -13.81 -1.32
N PRO A 113 -11.78 -14.95 -2.02
CA PRO A 113 -11.97 -14.95 -3.47
C PRO A 113 -13.21 -14.18 -3.93
N GLU A 114 -14.35 -14.34 -3.25
CA GLU A 114 -15.59 -13.63 -3.57
C GLU A 114 -15.47 -12.14 -3.28
N TRP A 115 -14.87 -11.79 -2.15
CA TRP A 115 -14.58 -10.41 -1.77
C TRP A 115 -13.70 -9.70 -2.81
N VAL A 116 -12.58 -10.32 -3.20
CA VAL A 116 -11.68 -9.77 -4.23
C VAL A 116 -12.39 -9.64 -5.58
N ALA A 117 -13.24 -10.60 -5.95
CA ALA A 117 -14.05 -10.50 -7.16
C ALA A 117 -15.07 -9.35 -7.08
N ALA A 118 -15.67 -9.12 -5.92
CA ALA A 118 -16.60 -8.01 -5.68
C ALA A 118 -15.89 -6.64 -5.76
N LEU A 119 -14.74 -6.48 -5.10
CA LEU A 119 -13.93 -5.26 -5.19
C LEU A 119 -13.53 -4.94 -6.63
N ASN A 120 -13.08 -5.95 -7.39
CA ASN A 120 -12.68 -5.76 -8.78
C ASN A 120 -13.88 -5.51 -9.73
N ARG A 121 -15.06 -6.05 -9.40
CA ARG A 121 -16.30 -5.71 -10.10
C ARG A 121 -16.66 -4.25 -9.89
N LEU A 122 -16.62 -3.79 -8.64
CA LEU A 122 -16.82 -2.40 -8.26
C LEU A 122 -15.84 -1.48 -9.03
N THR A 123 -14.56 -1.86 -9.17
CA THR A 123 -13.60 -1.11 -10.01
C THR A 123 -14.05 -1.00 -11.47
N ARG A 124 -14.47 -2.11 -12.08
CA ARG A 124 -14.87 -2.11 -13.50
C ARG A 124 -16.13 -1.30 -13.74
N GLU A 125 -17.15 -1.48 -12.91
CA GLU A 125 -18.42 -0.72 -13.02
C GLU A 125 -18.17 0.78 -12.90
N GLY A 126 -17.22 1.21 -12.07
CA GLY A 126 -16.95 2.62 -11.83
C GLY A 126 -16.12 3.23 -12.93
N PHE A 127 -15.24 2.43 -13.52
CA PHE A 127 -14.52 2.81 -14.72
C PHE A 127 -15.48 2.94 -15.90
N GLU A 128 -16.40 1.99 -16.09
CA GLU A 128 -17.43 2.04 -17.13
C GLU A 128 -18.36 3.25 -16.96
N GLU A 129 -18.75 3.57 -15.73
CA GLU A 129 -19.56 4.76 -15.42
C GLU A 129 -18.82 6.07 -15.72
N TRP A 130 -17.51 6.12 -15.43
CA TRP A 130 -16.64 7.23 -15.83
C TRP A 130 -16.52 7.35 -17.35
N VAL A 131 -16.31 6.25 -18.08
CA VAL A 131 -16.22 6.26 -19.55
C VAL A 131 -17.52 6.76 -20.17
N ALA A 132 -18.67 6.29 -19.69
CA ALA A 132 -19.97 6.71 -20.18
C ALA A 132 -20.26 8.18 -19.86
N HIS A 133 -19.72 8.71 -18.77
CA HIS A 133 -20.06 10.04 -18.26
C HIS A 133 -18.87 10.77 -17.60
N PRO A 134 -17.81 11.10 -18.35
CA PRO A 134 -16.53 11.55 -17.79
C PRO A 134 -16.59 12.93 -17.13
N HIS A 135 -17.67 13.68 -17.35
CA HIS A 135 -17.86 15.04 -16.88
C HIS A 135 -18.86 15.10 -15.75
N ARG A 136 -18.76 16.19 -14.97
CA ARG A 136 -19.79 16.52 -13.99
C ARG A 136 -21.09 16.83 -14.73
N ALA A 137 -22.19 16.29 -14.25
CA ALA A 137 -23.52 16.60 -14.76
C ALA A 137 -23.79 18.13 -14.64
N PRO A 138 -24.55 18.74 -15.56
CA PRO A 138 -24.81 20.19 -15.54
C PRO A 138 -25.46 20.70 -14.26
N ASP A 139 -26.32 19.89 -13.64
CA ASP A 139 -26.97 20.16 -12.34
C ASP A 139 -26.05 19.92 -11.13
N GLY A 140 -24.83 19.44 -11.38
CA GLY A 140 -23.84 19.14 -10.37
C GLY A 140 -24.12 17.89 -9.52
N SER A 141 -25.16 17.12 -9.84
CA SER A 141 -25.65 15.98 -9.05
C SER A 141 -24.72 14.77 -9.08
N ARG A 142 -23.91 14.65 -10.14
CA ARG A 142 -23.04 13.50 -10.38
C ARG A 142 -21.74 13.89 -11.08
N THR A 143 -20.68 13.13 -10.82
CA THR A 143 -19.45 13.11 -11.63
C THR A 143 -19.15 11.64 -11.97
N GLY A 144 -18.83 11.30 -13.21
CA GLY A 144 -18.46 9.92 -13.55
C GLY A 144 -17.23 9.43 -12.77
N GLY A 145 -17.27 8.18 -12.35
CA GLY A 145 -16.27 7.53 -11.50
C GLY A 145 -16.20 8.09 -10.09
N GLU A 146 -17.22 8.84 -9.62
CA GLU A 146 -17.15 9.56 -8.35
C GLU A 146 -16.88 8.63 -7.16
N TYR A 147 -17.49 7.45 -7.14
CA TYR A 147 -17.29 6.52 -6.04
C TYR A 147 -15.87 5.92 -6.04
N LEU A 148 -15.28 5.61 -7.21
CA LEU A 148 -13.89 5.13 -7.28
C LEU A 148 -12.93 6.20 -6.81
N ARG A 149 -13.15 7.45 -7.26
CA ARG A 149 -12.39 8.60 -6.77
C ARG A 149 -12.51 8.67 -5.25
N SER A 150 -13.72 8.58 -4.72
CA SER A 150 -13.96 8.69 -3.27
C SER A 150 -13.35 7.53 -2.49
N PHE A 151 -13.38 6.30 -3.02
CA PHE A 151 -12.76 5.12 -2.42
C PHE A 151 -11.23 5.25 -2.30
N ALA A 152 -10.61 5.98 -3.24
CA ALA A 152 -9.17 6.23 -3.32
C ALA A 152 -8.70 7.52 -2.61
N TYR A 153 -9.60 8.35 -2.08
CA TYR A 153 -9.26 9.72 -1.67
C TYR A 153 -9.29 9.94 -0.16
N ARG A 154 -8.21 10.53 0.36
CA ARG A 154 -7.85 10.54 1.80
C ARG A 154 -8.56 11.59 2.66
N TYR A 155 -9.27 12.56 2.09
CA TYR A 155 -9.84 13.68 2.87
C TYR A 155 -11.08 13.28 3.68
N THR A 156 -11.59 12.08 3.43
CA THR A 156 -12.66 11.46 4.20
C THR A 156 -12.15 10.11 4.70
N PRO A 157 -12.32 9.76 5.99
CA PRO A 157 -12.00 8.43 6.48
C PRO A 157 -12.89 7.39 5.77
N VAL A 158 -12.35 6.74 4.75
CA VAL A 158 -13.04 5.65 4.06
C VAL A 158 -12.68 4.37 4.80
N LEU A 159 -13.34 4.13 5.95
CA LEU A 159 -13.05 3.04 6.87
C LEU A 159 -13.01 1.66 6.18
N TYR A 160 -13.78 1.50 5.11
CA TYR A 160 -13.90 0.29 4.31
C TYR A 160 -12.92 0.19 3.11
N SER A 161 -12.06 1.18 2.89
CA SER A 161 -11.19 1.18 1.71
C SER A 161 -9.94 0.34 1.93
N VAL A 162 -9.68 -0.61 1.03
CA VAL A 162 -8.38 -1.31 0.98
C VAL A 162 -7.29 -0.49 0.27
N MET A 163 -7.61 0.70 -0.24
CA MET A 163 -6.66 1.58 -0.93
C MET A 163 -6.02 2.63 -0.01
N VAL A 164 -6.76 3.18 0.96
CA VAL A 164 -6.26 4.27 1.81
C VAL A 164 -6.07 3.90 3.28
N ASN A 165 -6.67 2.81 3.75
CA ASN A 165 -6.33 2.29 5.07
C ASN A 165 -4.91 1.72 5.05
N SER A 166 -4.24 1.79 6.19
CA SER A 166 -2.85 1.36 6.32
C SER A 166 -2.61 0.87 7.74
N PRO A 167 -1.71 -0.11 7.97
CA PRO A 167 -1.28 -0.52 9.32
C PRO A 167 -0.35 0.52 9.96
N ILE A 168 -0.61 1.80 9.73
CA ILE A 168 0.24 2.93 10.06
C ILE A 168 -0.64 4.03 10.63
N ASN A 169 -0.27 4.53 11.80
CA ASN A 169 -0.79 5.78 12.33
C ASN A 169 0.29 6.89 12.18
N PRO A 170 0.00 8.17 12.48
CA PRO A 170 0.96 9.26 12.27
C PRO A 170 2.31 9.12 12.98
N THR A 171 2.43 8.24 13.99
CA THR A 171 3.61 8.12 14.85
C THR A 171 4.28 6.75 14.80
N THR A 172 3.59 5.67 14.43
CA THR A 172 4.12 4.31 14.45
C THR A 172 3.29 3.32 13.62
N LEU A 173 3.82 2.11 13.44
CA LEU A 173 3.09 0.96 12.91
C LEU A 173 2.03 0.51 13.92
N CYS A 174 0.92 -0.01 13.41
CA CYS A 174 -0.13 -0.62 14.20
C CYS A 174 -0.08 -2.15 14.05
N PRO A 175 -0.31 -2.90 15.14
CA PRO A 175 -0.63 -4.32 15.01
C PRO A 175 -1.85 -4.53 14.10
N ILE A 176 -1.89 -5.68 13.43
CA ILE A 176 -3.08 -6.08 12.68
C ILE A 176 -4.15 -6.51 13.66
N ASP A 177 -5.37 -6.02 13.47
CA ASP A 177 -6.52 -6.37 14.29
C ASP A 177 -6.77 -7.87 14.27
N ARG A 178 -7.19 -8.43 15.42
CA ARG A 178 -7.39 -9.87 15.57
C ARG A 178 -8.45 -10.40 14.60
N GLU A 179 -9.51 -9.65 14.38
CA GLU A 179 -10.60 -9.98 13.45
C GLU A 179 -10.11 -10.03 12.00
N ALA A 180 -9.25 -9.08 11.61
CA ALA A 180 -8.63 -9.08 10.28
C ALA A 180 -7.66 -10.25 10.13
N GLY A 181 -6.80 -10.49 11.12
CA GLY A 181 -5.91 -11.64 11.15
C GLY A 181 -6.66 -12.97 11.07
N GLN A 182 -7.79 -13.09 11.76
CA GLN A 182 -8.63 -14.28 11.74
C GLN A 182 -9.28 -14.50 10.38
N TYR A 183 -9.87 -13.46 9.77
CA TYR A 183 -10.45 -13.56 8.43
C TYR A 183 -9.43 -14.04 7.40
N LEU A 184 -8.21 -13.47 7.43
CA LEU A 184 -7.13 -13.88 6.53
C LEU A 184 -6.78 -15.35 6.74
N PHE A 185 -6.62 -15.76 7.99
CA PHE A 185 -6.31 -17.15 8.36
C PHE A 185 -7.39 -18.13 7.89
N ASP A 186 -8.66 -17.84 8.14
CA ASP A 186 -9.80 -18.68 7.76
C ASP A 186 -9.90 -18.83 6.23
N ASN A 187 -9.45 -17.82 5.48
CA ASN A 187 -9.39 -17.84 4.03
C ASN A 187 -8.07 -18.38 3.46
N GLY A 188 -7.19 -18.93 4.31
CA GLY A 188 -5.91 -19.50 3.90
C GLY A 188 -4.92 -18.47 3.39
N ILE A 189 -5.06 -17.19 3.76
CA ILE A 189 -4.13 -16.12 3.42
C ILE A 189 -3.12 -15.98 4.57
N ASP A 190 -1.83 -16.13 4.26
CA ASP A 190 -0.75 -15.99 5.25
C ASP A 190 0.17 -14.80 4.99
N THR A 191 0.00 -14.14 3.84
CA THR A 191 0.82 -13.01 3.41
C THR A 191 -0.07 -11.97 2.75
N VAL A 192 -0.01 -10.72 3.23
CA VAL A 192 -0.64 -9.57 2.57
C VAL A 192 0.45 -8.62 2.12
N CYS A 193 0.45 -8.20 0.86
CA CYS A 193 1.34 -7.17 0.35
C CYS A 193 0.57 -5.86 0.16
N CYS A 194 1.05 -4.79 0.80
CA CYS A 194 0.37 -3.50 0.79
C CYS A 194 1.32 -2.29 0.86
N GLY A 195 0.74 -1.08 0.85
CA GLY A 195 1.47 0.19 0.73
C GLY A 195 0.64 1.41 1.16
N HIS A 196 0.47 2.38 0.25
CA HIS A 196 -0.19 3.69 0.43
C HIS A 196 0.59 4.72 1.26
N GLN A 197 1.15 4.30 2.38
CA GLN A 197 1.94 5.14 3.26
C GLN A 197 3.35 4.56 3.39
N PRO A 198 4.39 5.36 3.09
CA PRO A 198 5.77 4.90 3.22
C PRO A 198 6.10 4.41 4.64
N THR A 199 6.85 3.29 4.74
CA THR A 199 7.29 2.69 6.03
C THR A 199 8.79 2.56 6.13
N GLY A 200 9.47 3.69 5.93
CA GLY A 200 10.91 3.73 5.92
C GLY A 200 11.50 3.25 4.59
N ASP A 201 12.76 2.84 4.62
CA ASP A 201 13.62 2.67 3.43
C ASP A 201 13.82 1.19 3.03
N SER A 202 12.99 0.30 3.57
CA SER A 202 12.98 -1.12 3.27
C SER A 202 11.61 -1.72 3.66
N PRO A 203 11.13 -2.79 3.00
CA PRO A 203 9.85 -3.39 3.33
C PRO A 203 9.75 -3.77 4.80
N THR A 204 8.58 -3.57 5.40
CA THR A 204 8.33 -3.82 6.81
C THR A 204 7.32 -4.93 6.99
N LEU A 205 7.64 -5.88 7.88
CA LEU A 205 6.72 -6.96 8.27
C LEU A 205 5.91 -6.55 9.49
N VAL A 206 4.63 -6.88 9.50
CA VAL A 206 3.75 -6.80 10.67
C VAL A 206 3.13 -8.19 10.85
N ALA A 207 3.43 -8.84 11.97
CA ALA A 207 2.94 -10.18 12.26
C ALA A 207 1.45 -10.16 12.66
N THR A 208 0.69 -11.15 12.19
CA THR A 208 -0.64 -11.45 12.73
C THR A 208 -0.53 -12.46 13.87
N GLU A 209 -1.52 -12.50 14.77
CA GLU A 209 -1.55 -13.47 15.87
C GLU A 209 -1.67 -14.91 15.36
N GLN A 210 -2.30 -15.11 14.20
CA GLN A 210 -2.47 -16.39 13.53
C GLN A 210 -1.18 -16.87 12.82
N GLY A 211 -0.09 -16.10 12.90
CA GLY A 211 1.22 -16.47 12.36
C GLY A 211 1.44 -16.08 10.89
N GLY A 212 0.57 -15.26 10.32
CA GLY A 212 0.75 -14.63 9.00
C GLY A 212 1.52 -13.31 9.08
N PHE A 213 1.75 -12.67 7.94
CA PHE A 213 2.39 -11.36 7.84
C PHE A 213 1.66 -10.40 6.90
N VAL A 214 1.66 -9.12 7.27
CA VAL A 214 1.42 -8.01 6.36
C VAL A 214 2.77 -7.39 6.02
N ILE A 215 3.10 -7.31 4.74
CA ILE A 215 4.31 -6.72 4.18
C ILE A 215 3.94 -5.35 3.64
N VAL A 216 4.37 -4.30 4.35
CA VAL A 216 4.27 -2.93 3.86
C VAL A 216 5.50 -2.65 3.01
N ALA A 217 5.31 -2.61 1.69
CA ALA A 217 6.39 -2.52 0.70
C ALA A 217 6.55 -1.10 0.12
N ASP A 218 5.72 -0.14 0.54
CA ASP A 218 5.87 1.25 0.13
C ASP A 218 7.08 1.89 0.84
N ASN A 219 8.12 2.14 0.06
CA ASN A 219 9.35 2.84 0.45
C ASN A 219 9.47 4.20 -0.26
N SER A 220 8.37 4.74 -0.79
CA SER A 220 8.39 6.04 -1.46
C SER A 220 8.83 7.13 -0.49
N TYR A 221 9.60 8.11 -0.96
CA TYR A 221 9.96 9.29 -0.17
C TYR A 221 10.78 9.03 1.12
N CYS A 222 11.40 7.86 1.27
CA CYS A 222 12.08 7.47 2.51
C CYS A 222 13.39 8.23 2.83
N ALA A 223 13.91 9.04 1.90
CA ALA A 223 15.16 9.80 2.10
C ALA A 223 14.95 11.22 2.67
N ALA A 224 13.73 11.56 3.09
CA ALA A 224 13.36 12.86 3.68
C ALA A 224 13.56 14.10 2.79
N ASP A 225 13.95 13.93 1.54
CA ASP A 225 14.13 14.97 0.51
C ASP A 225 13.08 14.88 -0.62
N ASN A 226 11.97 14.19 -0.35
CA ASN A 226 10.97 13.77 -1.35
C ASN A 226 11.53 12.84 -2.45
N SER A 227 12.62 12.12 -2.17
CA SER A 227 13.10 11.01 -2.98
C SER A 227 13.16 9.72 -2.15
N ARG A 228 13.48 8.61 -2.81
CA ARG A 228 13.81 7.34 -2.16
C ARG A 228 15.30 7.20 -1.81
N GLY A 229 16.12 8.21 -2.10
CA GLY A 229 17.58 8.10 -2.05
C GLY A 229 18.04 6.95 -2.94
N GLN A 230 18.87 6.06 -2.38
CA GLN A 230 19.30 4.83 -3.04
C GLN A 230 18.41 3.62 -2.73
N ALA A 231 17.25 3.82 -2.09
CA ALA A 231 16.41 2.71 -1.70
C ALA A 231 15.80 2.00 -2.93
N VAL A 232 15.98 0.69 -2.98
CA VAL A 232 15.31 -0.22 -3.89
C VAL A 232 14.97 -1.48 -3.11
N ALA A 233 13.83 -2.09 -3.42
CA ALA A 233 13.42 -3.31 -2.77
C ALA A 233 12.75 -4.25 -3.76
N GLU A 234 13.05 -5.53 -3.61
CA GLU A 234 12.31 -6.63 -4.22
C GLU A 234 11.71 -7.49 -3.10
N VAL A 235 10.42 -7.79 -3.23
CA VAL A 235 9.71 -8.75 -2.39
C VAL A 235 9.28 -9.88 -3.31
N LEU A 236 9.95 -11.02 -3.21
CA LEU A 236 9.65 -12.22 -3.97
C LEU A 236 8.80 -13.15 -3.12
N LEU A 237 7.62 -13.49 -3.63
CA LEU A 237 6.67 -14.42 -3.03
C LEU A 237 6.63 -15.70 -3.86
N GLU A 238 7.00 -16.83 -3.26
CA GLU A 238 7.01 -18.14 -3.94
C GLU A 238 6.01 -19.10 -3.30
N GLN A 239 5.01 -19.51 -4.08
CA GLN A 239 4.06 -20.56 -3.72
C GLN A 239 4.43 -21.86 -4.44
N ASP A 240 4.63 -22.93 -3.69
CA ASP A 240 4.84 -24.27 -4.27
C ASP A 240 3.54 -24.76 -4.92
N ALA A 241 3.50 -24.78 -6.26
CA ALA A 241 2.33 -25.21 -7.02
C ALA A 241 1.91 -26.66 -6.76
N ARG A 242 2.83 -27.53 -6.30
CA ARG A 242 2.52 -28.93 -5.93
C ARG A 242 1.99 -29.05 -4.51
N ARG A 243 2.19 -28.02 -3.69
CA ARG A 243 1.78 -27.96 -2.28
C ARG A 243 1.20 -26.58 -1.97
N PRO A 244 0.03 -26.24 -2.57
CA PRO A 244 -0.60 -24.93 -2.44
C PRO A 244 -1.11 -24.66 -1.01
N ASP A 245 -1.16 -25.67 -0.16
CA ASP A 245 -1.46 -25.60 1.28
C ASP A 245 -0.27 -25.09 2.11
N ARG A 246 0.95 -25.18 1.59
CA ARG A 246 2.14 -24.68 2.28
C ARG A 246 2.18 -23.17 2.26
N ARG A 247 2.72 -22.62 3.33
CA ARG A 247 3.01 -21.20 3.46
C ARG A 247 3.84 -20.69 2.28
N VAL A 248 3.52 -19.48 1.83
CA VAL A 248 4.33 -18.74 0.86
C VAL A 248 5.72 -18.48 1.43
N GLN A 249 6.74 -18.72 0.61
CA GLN A 249 8.11 -18.31 0.92
C GLN A 249 8.29 -16.85 0.53
N VAL A 250 8.88 -16.07 1.42
CA VAL A 250 9.05 -14.63 1.25
C VAL A 250 10.53 -14.30 1.29
N HIS A 251 11.06 -13.79 0.19
CA HIS A 251 12.43 -13.34 0.05
C HIS A 251 12.44 -11.83 -0.18
N ILE A 252 13.23 -11.11 0.62
CA ILE A 252 13.28 -9.65 0.60
C ILE A 252 14.73 -9.23 0.43
N ARG A 253 15.03 -8.44 -0.61
CA ARG A 253 16.37 -7.90 -0.86
C ARG A 253 16.33 -6.50 -1.43
N GLY A 254 17.43 -5.77 -1.29
CA GLY A 254 17.52 -4.41 -1.78
C GLY A 254 18.62 -3.60 -1.11
N SER A 255 18.44 -2.28 -1.11
CA SER A 255 19.29 -1.33 -0.40
C SER A 255 18.45 -0.31 0.35
N HIS A 256 18.98 0.15 1.48
CA HIS A 256 18.45 1.26 2.26
C HIS A 256 18.61 2.60 1.52
N ALA A 257 18.05 3.67 2.09
CA ALA A 257 18.13 5.00 1.49
C ALA A 257 19.58 5.51 1.32
N ASP A 258 20.48 5.05 2.20
CA ASP A 258 21.92 5.34 2.19
C ASP A 258 22.76 4.38 1.33
N GLY A 259 22.13 3.41 0.66
CA GLY A 259 22.79 2.43 -0.21
C GLY A 259 23.29 1.17 0.49
N ARG A 260 23.18 1.05 1.83
CA ARG A 260 23.55 -0.20 2.52
C ARG A 260 22.63 -1.34 2.07
N PRO A 261 23.16 -2.50 1.67
CA PRO A 261 22.35 -3.61 1.20
C PRO A 261 21.65 -4.34 2.34
N PHE A 262 20.50 -4.94 2.05
CA PHE A 262 19.84 -5.92 2.91
C PHE A 262 19.35 -7.09 2.07
N GLU A 263 19.37 -8.29 2.64
CA GLU A 263 18.83 -9.51 2.05
C GLU A 263 18.47 -10.49 3.15
N TYR A 264 17.25 -11.03 3.10
CA TYR A 264 16.81 -12.07 4.01
C TYR A 264 15.61 -12.83 3.47
N SER A 265 15.39 -14.01 4.03
CA SER A 265 14.17 -14.79 3.82
C SER A 265 13.38 -14.83 5.12
N VAL A 266 12.07 -14.69 5.05
CA VAL A 266 11.20 -14.88 6.22
C VAL A 266 11.33 -16.33 6.66
N PRO A 267 11.78 -16.61 7.90
CA PRO A 267 12.02 -17.98 8.32
C PRO A 267 10.71 -18.80 8.35
N PRO A 268 10.79 -20.11 8.06
CA PRO A 268 9.62 -20.98 8.05
C PRO A 268 9.04 -21.15 9.45
N LYS A 269 7.78 -21.61 9.53
CA LYS A 269 7.15 -21.97 10.80
C LYS A 269 7.99 -23.04 11.52
N GLY A 270 8.25 -22.84 12.81
CA GLY A 270 9.10 -23.70 13.64
C GLY A 270 10.55 -23.21 13.77
N ASP A 271 10.96 -22.25 12.95
CA ASP A 271 12.23 -21.54 13.16
C ASP A 271 12.16 -20.64 14.39
N ARG A 272 13.23 -20.59 15.18
CA ARG A 272 13.34 -19.77 16.40
C ARG A 272 13.13 -18.28 16.14
N ILE A 273 13.53 -17.78 14.96
CA ILE A 273 13.43 -16.36 14.60
C ILE A 273 12.05 -16.00 14.05
N ALA A 274 11.36 -16.92 13.38
CA ALA A 274 10.05 -16.66 12.77
C ALA A 274 9.05 -15.93 13.69
N PRO A 275 8.83 -16.35 14.96
CA PRO A 275 7.89 -15.67 15.86
C PRO A 275 8.36 -14.29 16.34
N LEU A 276 9.62 -13.92 16.09
CA LEU A 276 10.22 -12.67 16.54
C LEU A 276 10.10 -11.55 15.51
N LEU A 277 9.73 -11.84 14.26
CA LEU A 277 9.67 -10.83 13.21
C LEU A 277 8.33 -10.09 13.19
N GLY A 278 8.35 -8.80 12.84
CA GLY A 278 7.16 -7.96 12.72
C GLY A 278 6.38 -7.75 14.02
N ARG A 279 7.05 -7.84 15.18
CA ARG A 279 6.48 -7.64 16.51
C ARG A 279 6.86 -6.25 17.08
N PRO A 280 5.92 -5.61 17.81
CA PRO A 280 6.20 -4.37 18.53
C PRO A 280 7.07 -4.60 19.77
N LEU A 281 8.05 -3.72 19.96
CA LEU A 281 8.93 -3.58 21.12
C LEU A 281 8.61 -2.28 21.89
N PRO A 282 9.15 -2.08 23.11
CA PRO A 282 8.99 -0.83 23.86
C PRO A 282 9.46 0.40 23.08
N ASP A 283 8.93 1.57 23.48
CA ASP A 283 9.30 2.89 22.94
C ASP A 283 9.11 3.04 21.42
N GLY A 284 8.17 2.30 20.84
CA GLY A 284 7.82 2.37 19.41
C GLY A 284 8.83 1.70 18.47
N TRP A 285 9.72 0.85 19.01
CA TRP A 285 10.58 -0.02 18.20
C TRP A 285 9.78 -1.21 17.66
N TRP A 286 10.21 -1.73 16.52
CA TRP A 286 9.64 -2.93 15.90
C TRP A 286 10.75 -3.83 15.40
N THR A 287 10.60 -5.15 15.58
CA THR A 287 11.48 -6.15 14.98
C THR A 287 11.21 -6.23 13.49
N LYS A 288 12.25 -6.20 12.65
CA LYS A 288 12.09 -6.07 11.20
C LYS A 288 12.60 -7.27 10.42
N MET A 289 13.89 -7.59 10.58
CA MET A 289 14.56 -8.65 9.83
C MET A 289 15.67 -9.30 10.67
N PRO A 290 16.06 -10.55 10.39
CA PRO A 290 17.24 -11.14 11.01
C PRO A 290 18.53 -10.50 10.47
N SER A 291 19.59 -10.52 11.29
CA SER A 291 20.95 -10.31 10.80
C SER A 291 21.38 -11.46 9.87
N ALA A 292 22.41 -11.21 9.05
CA ALA A 292 22.92 -12.21 8.09
C ALA A 292 23.39 -13.51 8.77
N ASP A 293 24.00 -13.42 9.94
CA ASP A 293 24.45 -14.55 10.76
C ASP A 293 23.33 -15.15 11.65
N ARG A 294 22.14 -14.53 11.63
CA ARG A 294 20.95 -14.94 12.39
C ARG A 294 21.13 -14.96 13.91
N THR A 295 22.10 -14.21 14.43
CA THR A 295 22.32 -14.08 15.88
C THR A 295 21.60 -12.86 16.47
N HIS A 296 21.22 -11.90 15.63
CA HIS A 296 20.52 -10.68 16.01
C HIS A 296 19.24 -10.46 15.18
N ILE A 297 18.37 -9.61 15.73
CA ILE A 297 17.22 -9.05 15.03
C ILE A 297 17.48 -7.57 14.82
N VAL A 298 17.49 -7.15 13.55
CA VAL A 298 17.47 -5.75 13.17
C VAL A 298 16.09 -5.20 13.53
N CYS A 299 16.08 -4.20 14.38
CA CYS A 299 14.90 -3.48 14.81
C CYS A 299 14.92 -2.09 14.19
N HIS A 300 13.73 -1.56 13.89
CA HIS A 300 13.59 -0.19 13.39
C HIS A 300 12.63 0.63 14.25
N LYS A 301 12.80 1.94 14.20
CA LYS A 301 11.87 2.92 14.74
C LYS A 301 11.76 4.06 13.75
N THR A 302 10.54 4.44 13.44
CA THR A 302 10.25 5.52 12.50
C THR A 302 9.65 6.71 13.23
N THR A 303 10.09 7.91 12.87
CA THR A 303 9.56 9.19 13.37
C THR A 303 9.26 10.12 12.20
N ASN A 304 8.64 11.28 12.48
CA ASN A 304 8.33 12.29 11.46
C ASN A 304 7.54 11.74 10.27
N ARG A 305 6.42 11.04 10.52
CA ARG A 305 5.61 10.40 9.47
C ARG A 305 6.45 9.48 8.57
N PHE A 306 7.36 8.71 9.18
CA PHE A 306 8.18 7.68 8.51
C PHE A 306 9.31 8.21 7.62
N PHE A 307 9.57 9.52 7.63
CA PHE A 307 10.73 10.12 6.94
C PHE A 307 12.06 9.92 7.67
N SER A 308 12.03 9.66 8.98
CA SER A 308 13.23 9.44 9.78
C SER A 308 13.20 8.03 10.33
N ILE A 309 14.26 7.27 10.09
CA ILE A 309 14.37 5.87 10.47
C ILE A 309 15.61 5.68 11.33
N GLN A 310 15.43 4.98 12.44
CA GLN A 310 16.51 4.55 13.30
C GLN A 310 16.58 3.03 13.28
N TYR A 311 17.79 2.51 13.32
CA TYR A 311 18.07 1.08 13.36
C TYR A 311 18.87 0.75 14.62
N LYS A 312 18.60 -0.43 15.17
CA LYS A 312 19.44 -1.07 16.19
C LYS A 312 19.37 -2.58 16.00
N GLU A 313 20.39 -3.27 16.49
CA GLU A 313 20.40 -4.73 16.52
C GLU A 313 20.25 -5.18 17.97
N LEU A 314 19.44 -6.21 18.17
CA LEU A 314 19.27 -6.86 19.47
C LEU A 314 19.56 -8.36 19.32
N PRO A 315 20.28 -8.99 20.27
CA PRO A 315 20.43 -10.44 20.28
C PRO A 315 19.07 -11.14 20.27
N VAL A 316 18.97 -12.28 19.59
CA VAL A 316 17.73 -13.08 19.50
C VAL A 316 17.16 -13.36 20.90
N GLU A 317 18.02 -13.75 21.85
CA GLU A 317 17.63 -14.05 23.24
C GLU A 317 16.98 -12.85 23.94
N ALA A 318 17.49 -11.64 23.70
CA ALA A 318 16.95 -10.43 24.29
C ALA A 318 15.54 -10.15 23.76
N VAL A 319 15.32 -10.30 22.45
CA VAL A 319 14.00 -10.12 21.83
C VAL A 319 13.01 -11.17 22.36
N GLU A 320 13.41 -12.43 22.47
CA GLU A 320 12.58 -13.50 23.05
C GLU A 320 12.17 -13.16 24.49
N GLN A 321 13.10 -12.68 25.30
CA GLN A 321 12.80 -12.29 26.67
C GLN A 321 11.77 -11.14 26.72
N TYR A 322 11.92 -10.12 25.88
CA TYR A 322 10.97 -9.02 25.80
C TYR A 322 9.57 -9.48 25.43
N LEU A 323 9.43 -10.32 24.40
CA LEU A 323 8.12 -10.77 23.92
C LEU A 323 7.44 -11.69 24.94
N ARG A 324 8.17 -12.58 25.61
CA ARG A 324 7.62 -13.43 26.67
C ARG A 324 7.07 -12.63 27.85
N HIS A 325 7.77 -11.59 28.30
CA HIS A 325 7.29 -10.76 29.41
C HIS A 325 6.01 -10.00 29.05
N ARG A 326 5.83 -9.66 27.78
CA ARG A 326 4.62 -8.98 27.30
C ARG A 326 3.42 -9.93 27.23
N GLU A 327 3.63 -11.15 26.76
CA GLU A 327 2.57 -12.16 26.63
C GLU A 327 2.15 -12.76 27.99
N GLY A 328 3.03 -12.70 29.01
CA GLY A 328 2.72 -13.13 30.38
C GLY A 328 2.21 -12.02 31.32
N GLY A 329 2.02 -10.80 30.83
CA GLY A 329 1.52 -9.66 31.61
C GLY A 329 -0.01 -9.65 31.73
N PRO A 330 -0.59 -9.05 32.78
CA PRO A 330 -2.04 -9.14 33.10
C PRO A 330 -3.00 -8.42 32.13
N ASN A 331 -2.57 -8.00 30.93
CA ASN A 331 -3.39 -7.26 29.96
C ASN A 331 -3.21 -7.75 28.51
N GLY A 332 -3.02 -9.06 28.30
CA GLY A 332 -3.13 -9.70 26.98
C GLY A 332 -4.57 -10.07 26.64
#